data_AF-W7X475-F1
#
_entry.id   AF-W7X475-F1
#
_cell.length_a   1.000
_cell.length_b   1.000
_cell.length_c   1.000
_cell.angle_alpha   90.00
_cell.angle_beta   90.00
_cell.angle_gamma   90.00
#
_symmetry.space_group_name_H-M   'P 1'
#
loop_
_entity.id
_entity.type
_entity.pdbx_description
1 polymer ?
#
loop_
_entity_poly.entity_id
_entity_poly.type
_entity_poly.pdbx_seq_one_letter_code
_entity_poly.pdbx_strand_id
1 'polypeptide(L)'
;MDLNTKIHYANKYKIHQQIKHIVDNFSKREKWFEVCLQKLADFTKENQLQKIAFPYKIGCDITGGKWENYKKMIQEFSEKNTGLKIYIVQQQE
;
A
#
# COMPACT_ATOMS: atom_id res chain seq x y z
N MET A 1 -37.83 -23.57 -15.22
CA MET A 1 -36.95 -22.91 -14.22
C MET A 1 -37.80 -21.93 -13.44
N ASP A 2 -38.03 -22.21 -12.16
CA ASP A 2 -39.04 -21.54 -11.32
C ASP A 2 -38.69 -20.08 -10.97
N LEU A 3 -39.72 -19.25 -10.78
CA LEU A 3 -39.59 -17.82 -10.50
C LEU A 3 -38.81 -17.56 -9.20
N ASN A 4 -38.97 -18.43 -8.20
CA ASN A 4 -38.21 -18.33 -6.94
C ASN A 4 -36.73 -18.61 -7.13
N THR A 5 -36.39 -19.47 -8.10
CA THR A 5 -35.00 -19.72 -8.48
C THR A 5 -34.40 -18.47 -9.14
N LYS A 6 -35.11 -17.82 -10.07
CA LYS A 6 -34.64 -16.57 -10.69
C LYS A 6 -34.44 -15.42 -9.69
N ILE A 7 -35.32 -15.30 -8.69
CA ILE A 7 -35.22 -14.28 -7.63
C ILE A 7 -34.03 -14.57 -6.71
N HIS A 8 -33.79 -15.83 -6.33
CA HIS A 8 -32.62 -16.22 -5.55
C HIS A 8 -31.31 -15.91 -6.29
N TYR A 9 -31.22 -16.24 -7.58
CA TYR A 9 -30.06 -15.90 -8.40
C TYR A 9 -29.89 -14.38 -8.55
N ALA A 10 -30.95 -13.62 -8.82
CA ALA A 10 -30.88 -12.16 -8.95
C ALA A 10 -30.46 -11.46 -7.63
N ASN A 11 -30.91 -11.95 -6.48
CA ASN A 11 -30.52 -11.43 -5.17
C ASN A 11 -29.07 -11.80 -4.81
N LYS A 12 -28.59 -12.99 -5.21
CA LYS A 12 -27.17 -13.36 -5.08
C LYS A 12 -26.26 -12.37 -5.80
N TYR A 13 -26.60 -11.92 -7.01
CA TYR A 13 -25.80 -10.95 -7.76
C TYR A 13 -25.95 -9.48 -7.27
N LYS A 14 -27.08 -9.11 -6.65
CA LYS A 14 -27.25 -7.77 -6.05
C LYS A 14 -26.37 -7.53 -4.82
N ILE A 15 -26.08 -8.58 -4.04
CA ILE A 15 -25.22 -8.48 -2.84
C ILE A 15 -23.74 -8.27 -3.23
N HIS A 16 -23.32 -8.78 -4.40
CA HIS A 16 -21.95 -8.60 -4.90
C HIS A 16 -21.68 -7.23 -5.58
N GLN A 17 -22.71 -6.42 -5.86
CA GLN A 17 -22.54 -5.12 -6.54
C GLN A 17 -22.14 -3.95 -5.63
N GLN A 18 -22.05 -4.16 -4.31
CA GLN A 18 -21.53 -3.12 -3.40
C GLN A 18 -20.03 -3.23 -3.13
N ILE A 19 -19.29 -4.05 -3.88
CA ILE A 19 -17.82 -3.96 -3.90
C ILE A 19 -17.46 -2.73 -4.72
N LYS A 20 -17.23 -1.62 -4.02
CA LYS A 20 -16.66 -0.38 -4.56
C LYS A 20 -15.46 -0.78 -5.43
N HIS A 21 -15.56 -0.66 -6.76
CA HIS A 21 -14.46 -0.95 -7.66
C HIS A 21 -13.27 -0.07 -7.25
N ILE A 22 -12.30 -0.64 -6.54
CA ILE A 22 -11.07 0.07 -6.18
C ILE A 22 -10.25 0.13 -7.45
N VAL A 23 -10.40 1.24 -8.18
CA VAL A 23 -9.53 1.54 -9.32
C VAL A 23 -8.10 1.60 -8.80
N ASP A 24 -7.23 0.74 -9.32
CA ASP A 24 -5.81 0.75 -9.02
C ASP A 24 -5.10 1.72 -9.96
N ASN A 25 -4.49 2.76 -9.41
CA ASN A 25 -3.76 3.77 -10.16
C ASN A 25 -2.59 4.34 -9.34
N PHE A 26 -1.69 5.06 -10.00
CA PHE A 26 -0.48 5.62 -9.37
C PHE A 26 -0.77 6.42 -8.10
N SER A 27 -1.69 7.39 -8.17
CA SER A 27 -2.00 8.27 -7.04
C SER A 27 -2.57 7.50 -5.85
N LYS A 28 -3.40 6.49 -6.09
CA LYS A 28 -3.93 5.63 -5.02
C LYS A 28 -2.86 4.74 -4.41
N ARG A 29 -1.95 4.17 -5.21
CA ARG A 29 -0.82 3.39 -4.69
C ARG A 29 0.10 4.23 -3.81
N GLU A 30 0.40 5.46 -4.22
CA GLU A 30 1.15 6.42 -3.40
C GLU A 30 0.41 6.71 -2.09
N LYS A 31 -0.91 6.91 -2.14
CA LYS A 31 -1.70 7.14 -0.92
C LYS A 31 -1.73 5.92 0.01
N TRP A 32 -1.81 4.72 -0.55
CA TRP A 32 -1.73 3.49 0.24
C TRP A 32 -0.34 3.31 0.84
N PHE A 33 0.71 3.66 0.10
CA PHE A 33 2.08 3.63 0.61
C PHE A 33 2.25 4.58 1.80
N GLU A 34 1.73 5.80 1.71
CA GLU A 34 1.70 6.76 2.83
C GLU A 34 0.98 6.19 4.07
N VAL A 35 -0.19 5.56 3.88
CA VAL A 35 -0.93 4.89 4.96
C VAL A 35 -0.13 3.73 5.57
N CYS A 36 0.58 2.96 4.73
CA CYS A 36 1.46 1.89 5.20
C CYS A 36 2.65 2.43 6.00
N LEU A 37 3.25 3.55 5.58
CA LEU A 37 4.31 4.22 6.34
C LEU A 37 3.83 4.65 7.72
N GLN A 38 2.62 5.22 7.83
CA GLN A 38 2.06 5.58 9.14
C GLN A 38 1.90 4.35 10.05
N LYS A 39 1.30 3.27 9.53
CA LYS A 39 1.13 2.03 10.30
C LYS A 39 2.47 1.39 10.67
N LEU A 40 3.47 1.52 9.80
CA LEU A 40 4.81 1.04 10.06
C LEU A 40 5.48 1.83 11.19
N ALA A 41 5.29 3.16 11.26
CA ALA A 41 5.74 3.96 12.40
C ALA A 41 5.16 3.43 13.72
N ASP A 42 3.85 3.23 13.77
CA ASP A 42 3.14 2.73 14.96
C ASP A 42 3.69 1.36 15.37
N PHE A 43 3.78 0.43 14.41
CA PHE A 43 4.33 -0.90 14.63
C PHE A 43 5.76 -0.87 15.15
N THR A 44 6.64 -0.03 14.58
CA THR A 44 8.04 0.06 15.02
C THR A 44 8.18 0.62 16.43
N LYS A 45 7.32 1.58 16.82
CA LYS A 45 7.28 2.12 18.17
C LYS A 45 6.81 1.07 19.18
N GLU A 46 5.73 0.36 18.87
CA GLU A 46 5.18 -0.71 19.73
C GLU A 46 6.18 -1.84 19.97
N ASN A 47 6.97 -2.18 18.95
CA ASN A 47 7.93 -3.28 18.98
C ASN A 47 9.37 -2.83 19.26
N GLN A 48 9.59 -1.56 19.62
CA GLN A 48 10.91 -0.99 19.94
C GLN A 48 11.97 -1.26 18.86
N LEU A 49 11.54 -1.27 17.59
CA LEU A 49 12.44 -1.44 16.46
C LEU A 49 13.23 -0.16 16.23
N GLN A 50 14.48 -0.29 15.80
CA GLN A 50 15.38 0.85 15.61
C GLN A 50 15.82 1.02 14.15
N LYS A 51 15.52 0.06 13.28
CA LYS A 51 16.05 0.00 11.91
C LYS A 51 15.00 -0.53 10.94
N ILE A 52 14.92 0.09 9.77
CA ILE A 52 14.08 -0.36 8.65
C ILE A 52 14.90 -0.27 7.37
N ALA A 53 14.84 -1.30 6.54
CA ALA A 53 15.43 -1.29 5.20
C ALA A 53 14.32 -1.36 4.15
N PHE A 54 14.29 -0.38 3.24
CA PHE A 54 13.44 -0.38 2.06
C PHE A 54 14.26 -0.84 0.84
N PRO A 55 13.70 -1.66 -0.05
CA PRO A 55 14.37 -1.97 -1.31
C PRO A 55 14.45 -0.72 -2.19
N TYR A 56 15.61 -0.52 -2.83
CA TYR A 56 15.78 0.49 -3.87
C TYR A 56 14.75 0.24 -4.98
N LYS A 57 14.17 1.32 -5.50
CA LYS A 57 13.10 1.25 -6.51
C LYS A 57 11.83 0.54 -6.03
N ILE A 58 11.54 0.51 -4.72
CA ILE A 58 10.22 0.08 -4.23
C ILE A 58 9.09 0.87 -4.92
N GLY A 59 8.09 0.16 -5.43
CA GLY A 59 6.97 0.75 -6.17
C GLY A 59 7.30 1.16 -7.61
N CYS A 60 8.51 0.89 -8.10
CA CYS A 60 9.00 1.26 -9.44
C CYS A 60 9.04 0.09 -10.45
N ASP A 61 8.21 -0.94 -10.26
CA ASP A 61 8.08 -2.06 -11.21
C ASP A 61 7.37 -1.66 -12.53
N ILE A 62 7.20 -2.64 -13.43
CA ILE A 62 6.58 -2.64 -14.79
C ILE A 62 5.39 -1.68 -14.94
N THR A 63 4.70 -1.38 -13.86
CA THR A 63 3.62 -0.41 -13.80
C THR A 63 4.01 1.06 -13.95
N GLY A 64 5.28 1.47 -13.93
CA GLY A 64 5.71 2.85 -14.26
C GLY A 64 5.62 3.86 -13.12
N GLY A 65 5.73 3.40 -11.86
CA GLY A 65 5.76 4.28 -10.69
C GLY A 65 6.96 5.22 -10.72
N LYS A 66 6.78 6.48 -10.29
CA LYS A 66 7.88 7.45 -10.22
C LYS A 66 8.69 7.23 -8.96
N TRP A 67 9.85 6.60 -9.08
CA TRP A 67 10.75 6.34 -7.95
C TRP A 67 10.97 7.57 -7.05
N GLU A 68 11.13 8.77 -7.63
CA GLU A 68 11.33 10.00 -6.88
C GLU A 68 10.20 10.31 -5.89
N ASN A 69 8.95 9.93 -6.20
CA ASN A 69 7.82 10.13 -5.28
C ASN A 69 7.95 9.22 -4.06
N TYR A 70 8.25 7.94 -4.26
CA TYR A 70 8.46 6.95 -3.18
C TYR A 70 9.68 7.30 -2.34
N LYS A 71 10.79 7.70 -2.98
CA LYS A 71 11.98 8.18 -2.30
C LYS A 71 11.67 9.37 -1.40
N LYS A 72 10.92 10.37 -1.91
CA LYS A 72 10.51 11.52 -1.11
C LYS A 72 9.64 11.11 0.08
N MET A 73 8.65 10.23 -0.12
CA MET A 73 7.81 9.72 0.97
C MET A 73 8.64 8.99 2.05
N ILE A 74 9.64 8.20 1.65
CA ILE A 74 10.55 7.51 2.59
C ILE A 74 11.44 8.52 3.34
N GLN A 75 11.91 9.58 2.68
CA GLN A 75 12.69 10.65 3.32
C GLN A 75 11.86 11.40 4.37
N GLU A 76 10.66 11.85 4.01
CA GLU A 76 9.74 12.51 4.94
C GLU A 76 9.36 11.60 6.12
N PHE A 77 9.19 10.30 5.86
CA PHE A 77 8.98 9.30 6.91
C PHE A 77 10.19 9.21 7.85
N SER A 78 11.42 9.22 7.33
CA SER A 78 12.63 9.21 8.15
C SER A 78 12.76 10.48 9.00
N GLU A 79 12.45 11.65 8.44
CA GLU A 79 12.52 12.93 9.15
C GLU A 79 11.54 13.01 10.31
N LYS A 80 10.33 12.46 10.13
CA LYS A 80 9.29 12.39 11.17
C LYS A 80 9.60 11.37 12.27
N ASN A 81 10.49 10.41 12.00
CA ASN A 81 10.80 9.31 12.92
C ASN A 81 12.31 9.26 13.23
N THR A 82 12.85 10.32 13.84
CA THR A 82 14.30 10.49 14.10
C THR A 82 14.94 9.41 14.96
N GLY A 83 14.16 8.64 15.72
CA GLY A 83 14.62 7.48 16.48
C GLY A 83 14.83 6.20 15.64
N LEU A 84 14.37 6.20 14.38
CA LEU A 84 14.49 5.08 13.46
C LEU A 84 15.59 5.34 12.43
N LYS A 85 16.49 4.37 12.24
CA LYS A 85 17.47 4.38 11.16
C LYS A 85 16.85 3.76 9.91
N ILE A 86 16.70 4.56 8.87
CA ILE A 86 16.12 4.14 7.61
C ILE A 86 17.23 3.91 6.58
N TYR A 87 17.20 2.75 5.92
CA TYR A 87 18.11 2.37 4.86
C TYR A 87 17.33 2.17 3.56
N ILE A 88 17.91 2.60 2.44
CA ILE A 88 17.47 2.17 1.10
C ILE A 88 18.57 1.24 0.58
N VAL A 89 18.22 -0.02 0.35
CA VAL A 89 19.19 -1.07 0.00
C VAL A 89 19.03 -1.48 -1.46
N GLN A 90 20.14 -1.56 -2.17
CA GLN A 90 20.21 -2.06 -3.55
C GLN A 90 21.13 -3.29 -3.56
N GLN A 91 20.70 -4.37 -4.21
CA GLN A 91 21.59 -5.51 -4.44
C GLN A 91 22.69 -5.09 -5.42
N GLN A 92 23.93 -5.44 -5.10
CA GLN A 92 25.05 -5.29 -6.02
C GLN A 92 25.01 -6.47 -7.00
N GLU A 93 25.15 -6.17 -8.30
CA GLU A 93 25.29 -7.15 -9.38
C GLU A 93 26.72 -7.68 -9.46
#